data_AF-A0A1F5ADK2-F1
#
_entry.id   AF-A0A1F5ADK2-F1
#
_cell.length_a   1.000
_cell.length_b   1.000
_cell.length_c   1.000
_cell.angle_alpha   90.00
_cell.angle_beta   90.00
_cell.angle_gamma   90.00
#
_symmetry.space_group_name_H-M   'P 1'
#
loop_
_entity.id
_entity.type
_entity.pdbx_description
1 polymer ?
#
loop_
_entity_poly.entity_id
_entity_poly.type
_entity_poly.pdbx_seq_one_letter_code
_entity_poly.pdbx_strand_id
1 'polypeptide(L)' 'MKKLAILALAGLVLVSAALFFPMAAAGHDVNECDRDHRDCRENVLNMDAPWYKVMIFLTVCDIGLGKCILFM' A
#
# COMPACT_ATOMS: atom_id res chain seq x y z
N MET A 1 29.67 -5.83 -0.93
CA MET A 1 29.32 -4.62 -0.15
C MET A 1 28.30 -3.72 -0.85
N LYS A 2 28.51 -3.27 -2.10
CA LYS A 2 27.57 -2.33 -2.79
C LYS A 2 26.12 -2.83 -2.90
N LYS A 3 25.90 -4.13 -3.19
CA LYS A 3 24.55 -4.71 -3.31
C LYS A 3 23.74 -4.64 -2.01
N LEU A 4 24.38 -4.81 -0.86
CA LEU A 4 23.71 -4.73 0.45
C LEU A 4 23.31 -3.29 0.79
N ALA A 5 24.16 -2.32 0.45
CA ALA A 5 23.85 -0.91 0.63
C ALA A 5 22.66 -0.48 -0.26
N ILE A 6 22.59 -0.98 -1.50
CA ILE A 6 21.48 -0.70 -2.42
C ILE A 6 20.16 -1.29 -1.91
N LEU A 7 20.19 -2.53 -1.40
CA LEU A 7 19.01 -3.17 -0.80
C LEU A 7 18.54 -2.44 0.46
N ALA A 8 19.47 -2.01 1.32
CA ALA A 8 19.15 -1.24 2.51
C ALA A 8 18.53 0.12 2.16
N LEU A 9 19.06 0.81 1.14
CA LEU A 9 18.52 2.08 0.65
C LEU A 9 17.12 1.90 0.04
N ALA A 10 16.90 0.86 -0.75
CA ALA A 10 15.58 0.56 -1.30
C ALA A 10 14.56 0.25 -0.19
N GLY A 11 14.97 -0.52 0.83
CA GLY A 11 14.16 -0.79 2.01
C GLY A 11 13.83 0.49 2.78
N LEU A 12 14.82 1.37 2.99
CA LEU A 12 14.65 2.63 3.70
C LEU A 12 13.68 3.57 2.96
N VAL A 13 13.74 3.60 1.63
CA VAL A 13 12.84 4.40 0.77
C VAL A 13 11.41 3.86 0.81
N LEU A 14 11.23 2.53 0.82
CA LEU A 14 9.90 1.92 0.95
C LEU A 14 9.29 2.18 2.33
N VAL A 15 10.11 2.07 3.39
CA VAL A 15 9.69 2.35 4.77
C VAL A 15 9.36 3.83 4.93
N SER A 16 10.17 4.74 4.39
CA SER A 16 9.88 6.17 4.49
C SER A 16 8.60 6.53 3.71
N ALA A 17 8.40 6.00 2.50
CA ALA A 17 7.14 6.17 1.79
C ALA A 17 5.94 5.71 2.64
N ALA A 18 6.01 4.51 3.23
CA ALA A 18 4.93 3.99 4.07
C ALA A 18 4.64 4.85 5.32
N LEU A 19 5.65 5.55 5.87
CA LEU A 19 5.52 6.42 7.05
C LEU A 19 5.01 7.83 6.73
N PHE A 20 5.28 8.36 5.52
CA PHE A 20 4.96 9.76 5.16
C PHE A 20 3.74 9.93 4.25
N PHE A 21 3.09 8.86 3.78
CA PHE A 21 1.77 8.99 3.13
C PHE A 21 0.73 9.43 4.19
N PRO A 22 0.02 10.55 3.95
CA PRO A 22 -0.73 11.25 4.98
C PRO A 22 -1.85 10.36 5.53
N MET A 23 -1.88 10.29 6.86
CA MET A 23 -2.88 9.61 7.67
C MET A 23 -4.22 10.36 7.58
N ALA A 24 -4.99 10.13 6.53
CA ALA A 24 -6.40 10.45 6.52
C ALA A 24 -7.21 9.22 6.97
N ALA A 25 -6.83 8.58 8.08
CA ALA A 25 -7.60 7.50 8.67
C ALA A 25 -8.43 8.10 9.82
N ALA A 26 -9.50 8.78 9.45
CA ALA A 26 -10.50 9.25 10.40
C ALA A 26 -11.49 8.09 10.65
N GLY A 27 -11.28 7.32 11.73
CA GLY A 27 -12.33 6.54 12.39
C GLY A 27 -13.06 5.47 11.57
N HIS A 28 -12.33 4.62 10.83
CA HIS A 28 -12.93 3.51 10.09
C HIS A 28 -13.23 2.31 10.99
N ASP A 29 -14.42 1.70 10.85
CA ASP A 29 -14.71 0.36 11.37
C ASP A 29 -13.98 -0.69 10.50
N VAL A 30 -13.76 -1.91 11.00
CA VAL A 30 -13.12 -3.01 10.25
C VAL A 30 -13.83 -3.27 8.92
N ASN A 31 -15.16 -3.11 8.90
CA ASN A 31 -15.95 -3.21 7.67
C ASN A 31 -15.61 -2.13 6.64
N GLU A 32 -15.26 -0.94 7.08
CA GLU A 32 -14.90 0.16 6.19
C GLU A 32 -13.49 -0.04 5.62
N CYS A 33 -12.55 -0.53 6.43
CA CYS A 33 -11.23 -0.95 5.96
C CYS A 33 -11.31 -2.05 4.87
N ASP A 34 -12.18 -3.06 5.06
CA ASP A 34 -12.37 -4.12 4.08
C ASP A 34 -13.02 -3.60 2.79
N ARG A 35 -14.02 -2.74 2.91
CA ARG A 35 -14.67 -2.10 1.75
C ARG A 35 -13.67 -1.27 0.94
N ASP A 36 -12.88 -0.43 1.58
CA ASP A 36 -11.87 0.40 0.91
C ASP A 36 -10.80 -0.47 0.22
N HIS A 37 -10.40 -1.57 0.86
CA HIS A 37 -9.47 -2.52 0.26
C HIS A 37 -10.06 -3.17 -1.00
N ARG A 38 -11.32 -3.57 -0.96
CA ARG A 38 -12.03 -4.13 -2.11
C ARG A 38 -12.16 -3.13 -3.24
N ASP A 39 -12.61 -1.92 -2.95
CA ASP A 39 -12.79 -0.86 -3.96
C ASP A 39 -11.43 -0.50 -4.61
N CYS A 40 -10.35 -0.44 -3.82
CA CYS A 40 -8.99 -0.25 -4.30
C CYS A 40 -8.59 -1.35 -5.29
N ARG A 41 -8.78 -2.63 -4.92
CA ARG A 41 -8.45 -3.76 -5.79
C ARG A 41 -9.27 -3.77 -7.07
N GLU A 42 -10.58 -3.56 -6.97
CA GLU A 42 -11.47 -3.53 -8.14
C GLU A 42 -11.06 -2.42 -9.11
N ASN A 43 -10.72 -1.22 -8.61
CA ASN A 43 -10.25 -0.13 -9.46
C ASN A 43 -8.89 -0.45 -10.12
N VAL A 44 -7.95 -1.05 -9.38
CA VAL A 44 -6.62 -1.41 -9.88
C VAL A 44 -6.69 -2.52 -10.94
N LEU A 45 -7.56 -3.51 -10.76
CA LEU A 45 -7.74 -4.59 -11.73
C LEU A 45 -8.43 -4.13 -13.02
N ASN A 46 -9.24 -3.06 -12.96
CA ASN A 46 -9.85 -2.44 -14.13
C ASN A 46 -8.95 -1.37 -14.79
N MET A 47 -7.74 -1.16 -14.27
CA MET A 47 -6.83 -0.13 -14.78
C MET A 47 -6.18 -0.58 -16.08
N ASP A 48 -6.24 0.25 -17.12
CA ASP A 48 -5.48 0.04 -18.36
C ASP A 48 -3.99 0.40 -18.13
N ALA A 49 -3.27 -0.55 -17.54
CA ALA A 49 -1.88 -0.41 -17.15
C ALA A 49 -1.14 -1.74 -17.38
N PRO A 50 0.18 -1.70 -17.64
CA PRO A 50 0.96 -2.93 -17.74
C PRO A 50 0.95 -3.69 -16.41
N TRP A 51 1.02 -5.03 -16.51
CA TRP A 51 0.85 -5.94 -15.38
C TRP A 51 1.74 -5.63 -14.16
N TYR A 52 2.98 -5.19 -14.37
CA TYR A 52 3.90 -4.87 -13.26
C TYR A 52 3.42 -3.67 -12.44
N LYS A 53 2.76 -2.70 -13.09
CA LYS A 53 2.21 -1.51 -12.43
C LYS A 53 0.96 -1.91 -11.63
N VAL A 54 0.09 -2.74 -12.21
CA VAL A 54 -1.07 -3.33 -11.53
C VAL A 54 -0.62 -4.06 -10.25
N MET A 55 0.42 -4.89 -10.32
CA MET A 55 0.95 -5.61 -9.15
C MET A 55 1.47 -4.70 -8.03
N ILE A 56 2.14 -3.60 -8.38
CA ILE A 56 2.59 -2.60 -7.40
C ILE A 56 1.37 -1.97 -6.71
N PHE A 57 0.35 -1.57 -7.46
CA PHE A 57 -0.85 -0.97 -6.89
C PHE A 57 -1.68 -1.95 -6.05
N LEU A 58 -1.75 -3.23 -6.43
CA LEU A 58 -2.36 -4.26 -5.60
C LEU A 58 -1.65 -4.37 -4.24
N THR A 59 -0.31 -4.34 -4.26
CA THR A 59 0.49 -4.34 -3.03
C THR A 59 0.20 -3.11 -2.17
N VAL A 60 -0.03 -1.94 -2.79
CA VAL A 60 -0.44 -0.72 -2.06
C VAL A 60 -1.82 -0.90 -1.42
N CYS A 61 -2.79 -1.52 -2.10
CA CYS A 61 -4.10 -1.84 -1.52
C CYS A 61 -3.98 -2.79 -0.32
N ASP A 62 -3.12 -3.82 -0.40
CA ASP A 62 -2.89 -4.77 0.69
C ASP A 62 -2.23 -4.09 1.91
N ILE A 63 -1.25 -3.20 1.68
CA ILE A 63 -0.62 -2.40 2.75
C ILE A 63 -1.63 -1.43 3.38
N GLY A 64 -2.49 -0.82 2.56
CA GLY A 64 -3.56 0.06 3.02
C GLY A 64 -4.50 -0.64 4.00
N LEU A 65 -4.95 -1.86 3.67
CA LEU A 65 -5.77 -2.69 4.55
C LEU A 65 -5.06 -3.00 5.86
N GLY A 66 -3.81 -3.48 5.78
CA GLY A 66 -3.01 -3.82 6.96
C GLY A 66 -2.85 -2.62 7.90
N LYS A 67 -2.60 -1.43 7.35
CA LYS A 67 -2.52 -0.20 8.15
C LYS A 67 -3.88 0.19 8.74
N CYS A 68 -4.96 0.10 7.96
CA CYS A 68 -6.30 0.45 8.41
C CYS A 68 -6.72 -0.43 9.60
N ILE A 69 -6.52 -1.74 9.52
CA ILE A 69 -6.85 -2.67 10.61
C ILE A 69 -5.93 -2.48 11.82
N LEU A 70 -4.63 -2.22 11.63
CA LEU A 70 -3.65 -2.14 12.74
C LEU A 70 -3.68 -0.82 13.50
N PHE A 71 -4.14 0.27 12.88
CA PHE A 71 -4.12 1.63 13.44
C PHE A 71 -5.52 2.23 13.59
N MET A 72 -6.55 1.40 13.58
CA MET A 72 -7.93 1.72 13.94
C MET A 72 -8.09 2.02 15.43
#